data_AF-A0A516TJT5-F1
#
_entry.id   AF-A0A516TJT5-F1
#
_cell.length_a   1.000
_cell.length_b   1.000
_cell.length_c   1.000
_cell.angle_alpha   90.00
_cell.angle_beta   90.00
_cell.angle_gamma   90.00
#
_symmetry.space_group_name_H-M   'P 1'
#
loop_
_entity.id
_entity.type
_entity.pdbx_description
1 polymer ?
#
loop_
_entity_poly.entity_id
_entity_poly.type
_entity_poly.pdbx_seq_one_letter_code
_entity_poly.pdbx_strand_id
1 'polypeptide(L)'
;MNRKFLKKLYKVVLILAAGLWLSLGQKGWAIIPTIPSTALPGNGNVVAGSVTSYTGGTLTVSGNTAILWGNGTLNNLPQGGSVPGFNIGSSATLNIITTTLTPSPVLNVDVTGNPSQILGTLNAAVLTPVFVANGSGIIVGPHASIIAPGGIGLLGYDFSSTASTFAGTVSVGSTTTGSFVNIQSGASISSGASILVAAPQVNVGIAHPGSISYVNNFFVLSGYSFTSFDGTALLGQSPIAESSGSITISGPSSGTFSFVIGDFVESSGSITTSGNLILPGGTNTQWGTGNSSNLASGVLTNNGTLGFTASSLTGGADTGSLVNNGTILAPGGNLYISVGGALPIIQGRL
;
A
#
# COMPACT_ATOMS: atom_id res chain seq x y z
N MET A 1 26.70 25.84 -33.23
CA MET A 1 26.74 25.68 -31.76
C MET A 1 28.09 25.11 -31.34
N ASN A 2 28.81 25.74 -30.41
CA ASN A 2 30.20 25.38 -30.08
C ASN A 2 30.27 24.02 -29.34
N ARG A 3 31.03 23.06 -29.87
CA ARG A 3 31.18 21.70 -29.28
C ARG A 3 31.63 21.73 -27.81
N LYS A 4 32.38 22.76 -27.40
CA LYS A 4 32.79 22.93 -25.99
C LYS A 4 31.61 23.30 -25.08
N PHE A 5 30.65 24.08 -25.58
CA PHE A 5 29.45 24.46 -24.86
C PHE A 5 28.51 23.25 -24.68
N LEU A 6 28.34 22.44 -25.72
CA LEU A 6 27.51 21.22 -25.68
C LEU A 6 28.01 20.21 -24.63
N LYS A 7 29.33 20.00 -24.55
CA LYS A 7 29.92 19.10 -23.54
C LYS A 7 29.75 19.62 -22.11
N LYS A 8 29.79 20.94 -21.91
CA LYS A 8 29.55 21.54 -20.58
C LYS A 8 28.08 21.41 -20.18
N LEU A 9 27.16 21.68 -21.11
CA LEU A 9 25.72 21.53 -20.88
C LEU A 9 25.36 20.08 -20.56
N TYR A 10 25.90 19.11 -21.30
CA TYR A 10 25.66 17.69 -21.06
C TYR A 10 26.14 17.25 -19.68
N LYS A 11 27.32 17.71 -19.22
CA LYS A 11 27.83 17.42 -17.87
C LYS A 11 26.95 18.03 -16.78
N VAL A 12 26.46 19.26 -16.97
CA VAL A 12 25.59 19.93 -16.00
C VAL A 12 24.23 19.22 -15.89
N VAL A 13 23.65 18.79 -17.02
CA VAL A 13 22.40 18.00 -17.04
C VAL A 13 22.59 16.63 -16.38
N LEU A 14 23.72 15.95 -16.62
CA LEU A 14 24.03 14.66 -15.98
C LEU A 14 24.22 14.77 -14.46
N ILE A 15 24.86 15.85 -13.99
CA ILE A 15 25.05 16.11 -12.56
C ILE A 15 23.72 16.49 -11.88
N LEU A 16 22.86 17.26 -12.55
CA LEU A 16 21.51 17.57 -12.06
C LEU A 16 20.60 16.34 -12.03
N ALA A 17 20.68 15.46 -13.02
CA ALA A 17 19.93 14.20 -13.05
C ALA A 17 20.41 13.22 -11.96
N ALA A 18 21.72 13.11 -11.74
CA ALA A 18 22.28 12.31 -10.65
C ALA A 18 21.97 12.90 -9.25
N GLY A 19 21.96 14.23 -9.14
CA GLY A 19 21.59 14.94 -7.90
C GLY A 19 20.11 14.78 -7.53
N LEU A 20 19.21 14.75 -8.52
CA LEU A 20 17.78 14.48 -8.31
C LEU A 20 17.52 13.02 -7.91
N TRP A 21 18.30 12.07 -8.45
CA TRP A 21 18.20 10.65 -8.08
C TRP A 21 18.73 10.35 -6.68
N LEU A 22 19.76 11.06 -6.22
CA LEU A 22 20.33 10.87 -4.88
C LEU A 22 19.48 11.52 -3.77
N SER A 23 18.73 12.60 -4.05
CA SER A 23 17.92 13.29 -3.05
C SER A 23 16.51 12.70 -2.86
N LEU A 24 16.02 11.87 -3.79
CA LEU A 24 14.71 11.20 -3.68
C LEU A 24 14.78 9.82 -2.98
N GLY A 25 15.97 9.27 -2.73
CA GLY A 25 16.16 7.94 -2.15
C GLY A 25 16.63 7.88 -0.69
N GLN A 26 16.98 9.02 -0.08
CA GLN A 26 17.50 9.08 1.29
C GLN A 26 16.49 9.73 2.25
N LYS A 27 15.28 9.17 2.35
CA LYS A 27 14.62 9.18 3.67
C LYS A 27 15.34 8.11 4.47
N GLY A 28 16.01 8.55 5.54
CA GLY A 28 16.86 7.71 6.37
C GLY A 28 16.21 6.35 6.60
N TRP A 29 16.94 5.29 6.26
CA TRP A 29 16.57 3.95 6.67
C TRP A 29 16.66 3.99 8.19
N ALA A 30 15.53 4.31 8.84
CA ALA A 30 15.37 4.03 10.25
C ALA A 30 15.85 2.60 10.44
N ILE A 31 16.72 2.37 11.43
CA ILE A 31 17.16 1.02 11.77
C ILE A 31 15.89 0.26 12.10
N ILE A 32 15.39 -0.55 11.15
CA ILE A 32 14.22 -1.37 11.35
C ILE A 32 14.65 -2.40 12.40
N PRO A 33 14.02 -2.41 13.60
CA PRO A 33 14.44 -3.32 14.65
C PRO A 33 14.26 -4.75 14.18
N THR A 34 15.30 -5.57 14.24
CA THR A 34 15.18 -7.00 13.91
C THR A 34 14.26 -7.67 14.93
N ILE A 35 13.20 -8.31 14.46
CA ILE A 35 12.31 -9.11 15.32
C ILE A 35 12.74 -10.60 15.32
N PRO A 36 12.55 -11.34 16.43
CA PRO A 36 12.72 -12.78 16.45
C PRO A 36 11.87 -13.47 15.38
N SER A 37 12.36 -14.58 14.80
CA SER A 37 11.61 -15.34 13.79
C SER A 37 10.30 -15.92 14.33
N THR A 38 10.19 -16.13 15.64
CA THR A 38 8.98 -16.64 16.30
C THR A 38 8.10 -15.52 16.89
N ALA A 39 8.40 -14.25 16.60
CA ALA A 39 7.65 -13.13 17.16
C ALA A 39 6.18 -13.17 16.74
N LEU A 40 5.30 -12.88 17.69
CA LEU A 40 3.87 -12.67 17.50
C LEU A 40 3.50 -11.29 18.06
N PRO A 41 2.36 -10.70 17.67
CA PRO A 41 1.93 -9.42 18.20
C PRO A 41 1.91 -9.41 19.73
N GLY A 42 2.49 -8.37 20.33
CA GLY A 42 2.75 -8.30 21.76
C GLY A 42 2.30 -7.01 22.41
N ASN A 43 2.04 -7.09 23.71
CA ASN A 43 1.58 -5.98 24.57
C ASN A 43 0.31 -5.30 24.02
N GLY A 44 -0.66 -6.10 23.59
CA GLY A 44 -1.93 -5.62 23.05
C GLY A 44 -2.91 -5.23 24.16
N ASN A 45 -3.58 -4.09 23.96
CA ASN A 45 -4.68 -3.60 24.78
C ASN A 45 -5.95 -3.52 23.91
N VAL A 46 -6.98 -4.24 24.29
CA VAL A 46 -8.28 -4.22 23.59
C VAL A 46 -9.00 -2.92 23.98
N VAL A 47 -9.23 -2.04 23.01
CA VAL A 47 -9.85 -0.71 23.22
C VAL A 47 -11.27 -0.61 22.66
N ALA A 48 -11.68 -1.55 21.82
CA ALA A 48 -13.07 -1.76 21.41
C ALA A 48 -13.33 -3.24 21.18
N GLY A 49 -14.57 -3.69 21.38
CA GLY A 49 -14.97 -5.08 21.19
C GLY A 49 -14.43 -6.04 22.26
N SER A 50 -14.20 -7.29 21.87
CA SER A 50 -13.78 -8.33 22.79
C SER A 50 -12.82 -9.33 22.14
N VAL A 51 -11.76 -9.66 22.87
CA VAL A 51 -10.90 -10.81 22.59
C VAL A 51 -11.17 -11.86 23.67
N THR A 52 -11.58 -13.04 23.23
CA THR A 52 -11.91 -14.16 24.13
C THR A 52 -10.70 -15.03 24.45
N SER A 53 -9.73 -15.12 23.54
CA SER A 53 -8.46 -15.81 23.78
C SER A 53 -7.34 -15.29 22.87
N TYR A 54 -6.11 -15.36 23.37
CA TYR A 54 -4.90 -15.23 22.55
C TYR A 54 -3.86 -16.24 23.03
N THR A 55 -3.69 -17.34 22.29
CA THR A 55 -2.83 -18.45 22.73
C THR A 55 -2.21 -19.15 21.54
N GLY A 56 -0.89 -19.40 21.59
CA GLY A 56 -0.17 -20.12 20.54
C GLY A 56 -0.29 -19.48 19.15
N GLY A 57 -0.36 -18.14 19.08
CA GLY A 57 -0.57 -17.42 17.82
C GLY A 57 -2.00 -17.43 17.30
N THR A 58 -2.99 -17.87 18.09
CA THR A 58 -4.40 -17.79 17.71
C THR A 58 -5.12 -16.74 18.54
N LEU A 59 -5.58 -15.67 17.89
CA LEU A 59 -6.36 -14.57 18.44
C LEU A 59 -7.85 -14.80 18.11
N THR A 60 -8.66 -15.02 19.15
CA THR A 60 -10.09 -15.26 19.01
C THR A 60 -10.87 -14.01 19.40
N VAL A 61 -11.55 -13.39 18.43
CA VAL A 61 -12.34 -12.17 18.62
C VAL A 61 -13.84 -12.47 18.66
N SER A 62 -14.62 -11.53 19.20
CA SER A 62 -16.08 -11.55 19.13
C SER A 62 -16.60 -10.14 18.82
N GLY A 63 -17.19 -10.00 17.63
CA GLY A 63 -17.68 -8.70 17.12
C GLY A 63 -16.55 -7.77 16.66
N ASN A 64 -16.91 -6.53 16.34
CA ASN A 64 -15.97 -5.50 15.90
C ASN A 64 -14.95 -5.23 17.00
N THR A 65 -13.67 -5.52 16.75
CA THR A 65 -12.62 -5.48 17.76
C THR A 65 -11.50 -4.56 17.34
N ALA A 66 -11.02 -3.71 18.25
CA ALA A 66 -9.83 -2.90 18.03
C ALA A 66 -8.80 -3.12 19.15
N ILE A 67 -7.55 -3.30 18.75
CA ILE A 67 -6.44 -3.62 19.64
C ILE A 67 -5.30 -2.63 19.40
N LEU A 68 -4.85 -1.96 20.46
CA LEU A 68 -3.63 -1.16 20.45
C LEU A 68 -2.44 -2.03 20.88
N TRP A 69 -1.52 -2.30 19.97
CA TRP A 69 -0.33 -3.12 20.19
C TRP A 69 0.86 -2.27 20.62
N GLY A 70 1.62 -2.74 21.60
CA GLY A 70 2.78 -2.04 22.14
C GLY A 70 2.52 -1.11 23.33
N ASN A 71 1.26 -0.95 23.76
CA ASN A 71 0.86 -0.03 24.83
C ASN A 71 0.63 -0.72 26.21
N GLY A 72 0.87 -2.03 26.32
CA GLY A 72 0.49 -2.80 27.49
C GLY A 72 1.46 -2.72 28.67
N THR A 73 1.12 -1.95 29.71
CA THR A 73 1.45 -2.27 31.12
C THR A 73 0.38 -3.15 31.77
N LEU A 74 -0.79 -3.29 31.13
CA LEU A 74 -1.93 -4.12 31.53
C LEU A 74 -2.23 -5.12 30.39
N ASN A 75 -1.59 -6.29 30.44
CA ASN A 75 -1.82 -7.38 29.49
C ASN A 75 -3.23 -7.99 29.70
N ASN A 76 -4.26 -7.46 29.03
CA ASN A 76 -5.56 -8.15 28.94
C ASN A 76 -5.55 -9.27 27.88
N LEU A 77 -4.50 -9.34 27.06
CA LEU A 77 -4.22 -10.49 26.22
C LEU A 77 -3.14 -11.35 26.90
N PRO A 78 -3.38 -12.65 27.12
CA PRO A 78 -2.35 -13.56 27.64
C PRO A 78 -1.08 -13.39 26.82
N GLN A 79 0.08 -13.30 27.48
CA GLN A 79 1.38 -13.00 26.88
C GLN A 79 1.73 -14.01 25.76
N GLY A 80 1.26 -13.75 24.54
CA GLY A 80 1.57 -14.53 23.35
C GLY A 80 2.66 -13.90 22.47
N GLY A 81 2.91 -12.59 22.65
CA GLY A 81 3.90 -11.85 21.86
C GLY A 81 5.16 -11.54 22.65
N SER A 82 6.32 -11.89 22.08
CA SER A 82 7.64 -11.67 22.68
C SER A 82 8.21 -10.28 22.40
N VAL A 83 7.59 -9.50 21.51
CA VAL A 83 8.04 -8.15 21.10
C VAL A 83 6.84 -7.21 21.09
N PRO A 84 6.92 -6.00 21.69
CA PRO A 84 5.87 -4.99 21.60
C PRO A 84 5.50 -4.66 20.15
N GLY A 85 4.22 -4.41 19.89
CA GLY A 85 3.72 -4.01 18.56
C GLY A 85 3.09 -5.17 17.77
N PHE A 86 2.64 -4.87 16.55
CA PHE A 86 2.03 -5.85 15.65
C PHE A 86 3.11 -6.43 14.74
N ASN A 87 3.76 -7.50 15.21
CA ASN A 87 4.86 -8.15 14.52
C ASN A 87 4.60 -9.64 14.35
N ILE A 88 4.91 -10.19 13.17
CA ILE A 88 4.81 -11.62 12.88
C ILE A 88 6.15 -12.05 12.30
N GLY A 89 6.97 -12.73 13.10
CA GLY A 89 8.29 -13.21 12.68
C GLY A 89 8.22 -14.25 11.56
N SER A 90 9.31 -14.47 10.84
CA SER A 90 9.36 -15.31 9.64
C SER A 90 8.98 -16.78 9.82
N SER A 91 9.01 -17.30 11.05
CA SER A 91 8.58 -18.65 11.43
C SER A 91 7.30 -18.66 12.25
N ALA A 92 6.68 -17.50 12.46
CA ALA A 92 5.47 -17.35 13.24
C ALA A 92 4.22 -17.42 12.34
N THR A 93 3.12 -17.89 12.93
CA THR A 93 1.79 -17.86 12.32
C THR A 93 0.82 -17.21 13.30
N LEU A 94 0.18 -16.13 12.87
CA LEU A 94 -0.94 -15.51 13.56
C LEU A 94 -2.24 -15.94 12.88
N ASN A 95 -3.15 -16.54 13.62
CA ASN A 95 -4.51 -16.84 13.19
C ASN A 95 -5.47 -15.89 13.91
N ILE A 96 -6.27 -15.13 13.18
CA ILE A 96 -7.35 -14.30 13.71
C ILE A 96 -8.67 -14.97 13.37
N ILE A 97 -9.34 -15.49 14.38
CA ILE A 97 -10.58 -16.26 14.23
C ILE A 97 -11.72 -15.58 14.98
N THR A 98 -12.94 -15.86 14.56
CA THR A 98 -14.16 -15.50 15.29
C THR A 98 -14.94 -16.76 15.64
N THR A 99 -15.64 -16.73 16.76
CA THR A 99 -16.60 -17.79 17.17
C THR A 99 -18.04 -17.42 16.84
N THR A 100 -18.27 -16.24 16.26
CA THR A 100 -19.61 -15.74 15.92
C THR A 100 -19.97 -16.06 14.47
N LEU A 101 -21.28 -16.06 14.19
CA LEU A 101 -21.82 -16.24 12.83
C LEU A 101 -22.00 -14.92 12.07
N THR A 102 -21.58 -13.80 12.67
CA THR A 102 -21.68 -12.47 12.08
C THR A 102 -20.28 -11.91 11.79
N PRO A 103 -20.14 -10.97 10.83
CA PRO A 103 -18.87 -10.30 10.61
C PRO A 103 -18.26 -9.76 11.91
N SER A 104 -16.98 -10.05 12.12
CA SER A 104 -16.19 -9.60 13.27
C SER A 104 -14.88 -9.00 12.77
N PRO A 105 -14.92 -7.78 12.19
CA PRO A 105 -13.74 -7.08 11.72
C PRO A 105 -12.78 -6.78 12.87
N VAL A 106 -11.49 -6.78 12.58
CA VAL A 106 -10.43 -6.55 13.58
C VAL A 106 -9.49 -5.45 13.12
N LEU A 107 -9.45 -4.36 13.87
CA LEU A 107 -8.49 -3.28 13.72
C LEU A 107 -7.30 -3.48 14.67
N ASN A 108 -6.12 -3.73 14.10
CA ASN A 108 -4.87 -3.86 14.81
C ASN A 108 -4.06 -2.57 14.63
N VAL A 109 -3.90 -1.78 15.68
CA VAL A 109 -3.14 -0.52 15.64
C VAL A 109 -1.84 -0.70 16.40
N ASP A 110 -0.71 -0.60 15.72
CA ASP A 110 0.60 -0.61 16.36
C ASP A 110 0.99 0.81 16.76
N VAL A 111 1.25 1.01 18.06
CA VAL A 111 1.57 2.33 18.65
C VAL A 111 2.99 2.38 19.21
N THR A 112 3.86 1.44 18.83
CA THR A 112 5.24 1.36 19.34
C THR A 112 6.16 2.47 18.84
N GLY A 113 5.76 3.19 17.79
CA GLY A 113 6.62 4.12 17.06
C GLY A 113 7.58 3.44 16.07
N ASN A 114 7.60 2.11 15.98
CA ASN A 114 8.34 1.36 14.96
C ASN A 114 7.39 0.82 13.88
N PRO A 115 7.87 0.56 12.66
CA PRO A 115 7.06 -0.10 11.64
C PRO A 115 6.63 -1.52 12.07
N SER A 116 5.40 -1.90 11.75
CA SER A 116 4.91 -3.26 11.93
C SER A 116 5.55 -4.18 10.90
N GLN A 117 6.10 -5.31 11.35
CA GLN A 117 6.78 -6.27 10.48
C GLN A 117 6.00 -7.57 10.38
N ILE A 118 5.42 -7.83 9.20
CA ILE A 118 4.76 -9.08 8.85
C ILE A 118 5.72 -9.87 7.97
N LEU A 119 6.50 -10.75 8.58
CA LEU A 119 7.51 -11.58 7.93
C LEU A 119 7.09 -13.05 7.80
N GLY A 120 6.17 -13.50 8.66
CA GLY A 120 5.59 -14.85 8.65
C GLY A 120 4.18 -14.91 8.09
N THR A 121 3.33 -15.75 8.69
CA THR A 121 1.97 -16.02 8.19
C THR A 121 0.90 -15.29 9.01
N LEU A 122 -0.01 -14.60 8.34
CA LEU A 122 -1.25 -14.04 8.90
C LEU A 122 -2.45 -14.71 8.24
N ASN A 123 -3.23 -15.46 9.02
CA ASN A 123 -4.48 -16.05 8.59
C ASN A 123 -5.65 -15.35 9.28
N ALA A 124 -6.72 -15.09 8.54
CA ALA A 124 -7.98 -14.61 9.10
C ALA A 124 -9.14 -15.52 8.68
N ALA A 125 -10.16 -15.62 9.52
CA ALA A 125 -11.40 -16.30 9.18
C ALA A 125 -12.20 -15.51 8.11
N VAL A 126 -13.11 -16.20 7.40
CA VAL A 126 -13.92 -15.62 6.31
C VAL A 126 -14.77 -14.43 6.77
N LEU A 127 -15.31 -14.48 7.99
CA LEU A 127 -16.13 -13.42 8.56
C LEU A 127 -15.30 -12.38 9.32
N THR A 128 -13.99 -12.32 9.11
CA THR A 128 -13.08 -11.47 9.88
C THR A 128 -12.24 -10.62 8.92
N PRO A 129 -12.77 -9.50 8.41
CA PRO A 129 -11.95 -8.47 7.78
C PRO A 129 -10.86 -8.03 8.75
N VAL A 130 -9.61 -7.96 8.29
CA VAL A 130 -8.48 -7.55 9.13
C VAL A 130 -7.95 -6.22 8.64
N PHE A 131 -7.73 -5.30 9.56
CA PHE A 131 -7.06 -4.03 9.30
C PHE A 131 -5.80 -3.97 10.16
N VAL A 132 -4.66 -3.67 9.55
CA VAL A 132 -3.39 -3.42 10.24
C VAL A 132 -3.05 -1.96 9.99
N ALA A 133 -2.95 -1.19 11.07
CA ALA A 133 -2.69 0.24 11.04
C ALA A 133 -1.41 0.56 11.84
N ASN A 134 -0.52 1.35 11.24
CA ASN A 134 0.67 1.85 11.92
C ASN A 134 1.14 3.16 11.29
N GLY A 135 1.13 4.24 12.08
CA GLY A 135 1.58 5.56 11.65
C GLY A 135 3.08 5.65 11.33
N SER A 136 3.90 4.76 11.90
CA SER A 136 5.34 4.65 11.61
C SER A 136 5.63 3.78 10.37
N GLY A 137 4.66 2.97 9.94
CA GLY A 137 4.68 2.23 8.68
C GLY A 137 4.47 0.73 8.82
N ILE A 138 4.37 0.03 7.70
CA ILE A 138 4.15 -1.42 7.64
C ILE A 138 5.12 -2.03 6.63
N ILE A 139 5.72 -3.17 6.99
CA ILE A 139 6.59 -3.97 6.13
C ILE A 139 5.99 -5.37 6.04
N VAL A 140 5.71 -5.82 4.81
CA VAL A 140 5.37 -7.22 4.50
C VAL A 140 6.58 -7.84 3.80
N GLY A 141 7.23 -8.80 4.45
CA GLY A 141 8.51 -9.38 4.02
C GLY A 141 8.41 -10.32 2.80
N PRO A 142 9.54 -10.69 2.18
CA PRO A 142 9.59 -11.37 0.88
C PRO A 142 9.20 -12.85 0.92
N HIS A 143 8.77 -13.35 2.07
CA HIS A 143 8.22 -14.70 2.28
C HIS A 143 6.98 -14.69 3.17
N ALA A 144 6.46 -13.50 3.48
CA ALA A 144 5.26 -13.39 4.27
C ALA A 144 4.05 -13.90 3.49
N SER A 145 3.11 -14.52 4.21
CA SER A 145 1.85 -15.01 3.65
C SER A 145 0.69 -14.40 4.40
N ILE A 146 -0.18 -13.70 3.70
CA ILE A 146 -1.42 -13.15 4.27
C ILE A 146 -2.59 -13.84 3.58
N ILE A 147 -3.43 -14.53 4.35
CA ILE A 147 -4.66 -15.17 3.89
C ILE A 147 -5.82 -14.55 4.65
N ALA A 148 -6.57 -13.67 3.99
CA ALA A 148 -7.64 -12.89 4.62
C ALA A 148 -8.92 -12.95 3.78
N PRO A 149 -9.72 -14.03 3.90
CA PRO A 149 -10.87 -14.24 3.04
C PRO A 149 -11.96 -13.18 3.21
N GLY A 150 -12.07 -12.56 4.41
CA GLY A 150 -12.99 -11.45 4.68
C GLY A 150 -12.48 -10.06 4.25
N GLY A 151 -11.25 -9.96 3.73
CA GLY A 151 -10.63 -8.70 3.33
C GLY A 151 -9.45 -8.30 4.22
N ILE A 152 -8.53 -7.53 3.64
CA ILE A 152 -7.35 -7.01 4.35
C ILE A 152 -7.14 -5.53 4.02
N GLY A 153 -6.90 -4.72 5.06
CA GLY A 153 -6.40 -3.35 4.93
C GLY A 153 -5.03 -3.21 5.56
N LEU A 154 -4.04 -2.78 4.78
CA LEU A 154 -2.71 -2.40 5.24
C LEU A 154 -2.62 -0.87 5.19
N LEU A 155 -2.63 -0.24 6.37
CA LEU A 155 -2.81 1.18 6.55
C LEU A 155 -1.56 1.77 7.20
N GLY A 156 -0.70 2.44 6.44
CA GLY A 156 0.47 3.15 6.97
C GLY A 156 0.10 4.48 7.60
N TYR A 157 -0.95 4.49 8.43
CA TYR A 157 -1.59 5.65 9.06
C TYR A 157 -1.83 5.37 10.54
N ASP A 158 -1.84 6.43 11.36
CA ASP A 158 -2.11 6.35 12.79
C ASP A 158 -3.62 6.36 13.09
N PHE A 159 -4.09 5.28 13.71
CA PHE A 159 -5.48 5.08 14.10
C PHE A 159 -5.64 5.04 15.64
N SER A 160 -4.59 5.36 16.40
CA SER A 160 -4.58 5.22 17.87
C SER A 160 -5.68 6.03 18.56
N SER A 161 -6.01 7.21 18.04
CA SER A 161 -7.02 8.11 18.58
C SER A 161 -8.47 7.72 18.22
N THR A 162 -8.68 6.89 17.19
CA THR A 162 -10.01 6.48 16.71
C THR A 162 -10.33 5.00 16.99
N ALA A 163 -9.33 4.22 17.43
CA ALA A 163 -9.48 2.79 17.69
C ALA A 163 -10.57 2.45 18.73
N SER A 164 -10.76 3.28 19.77
CA SER A 164 -11.77 3.05 20.81
C SER A 164 -13.21 3.19 20.30
N THR A 165 -13.42 3.85 19.16
CA THR A 165 -14.73 4.03 18.52
C THR A 165 -14.90 3.14 17.29
N PHE A 166 -14.06 2.12 17.13
CA PHE A 166 -14.08 1.25 15.96
C PHE A 166 -15.42 0.50 15.83
N ALA A 167 -16.10 0.73 14.70
CA ALA A 167 -17.43 0.19 14.43
C ALA A 167 -17.44 -0.80 13.24
N GLY A 168 -16.29 -1.40 12.93
CA GLY A 168 -16.16 -2.41 11.86
C GLY A 168 -15.64 -1.86 10.53
N THR A 169 -15.48 -0.55 10.40
CA THR A 169 -14.91 0.11 9.22
C THR A 169 -13.77 1.04 9.61
N VAL A 170 -12.84 1.26 8.68
CA VAL A 170 -11.74 2.22 8.82
C VAL A 170 -11.94 3.40 7.88
N SER A 171 -11.41 4.57 8.25
CA SER A 171 -11.43 5.79 7.44
C SER A 171 -10.12 6.56 7.63
N VAL A 172 -9.67 7.26 6.59
CA VAL A 172 -8.49 8.13 6.64
C VAL A 172 -8.94 9.54 6.33
N GLY A 173 -8.69 10.47 7.25
CA GLY A 173 -8.95 11.90 7.07
C GLY A 173 -7.75 12.63 6.47
N SER A 174 -7.96 13.89 6.06
CA SER A 174 -6.89 14.74 5.50
C SER A 174 -5.76 15.07 6.48
N THR A 175 -6.03 14.97 7.79
CA THR A 175 -5.06 15.24 8.86
C THR A 175 -4.50 13.97 9.49
N THR A 176 -4.92 12.78 9.04
CA THR A 176 -4.41 11.52 9.59
C THR A 176 -2.94 11.38 9.24
N THR A 177 -2.09 11.33 10.26
CA THR A 177 -0.65 11.17 10.09
C THR A 177 -0.32 9.75 9.66
N GLY A 178 0.75 9.60 8.88
CA GLY A 178 1.16 8.31 8.36
C GLY A 178 2.58 8.33 7.82
N SER A 179 3.02 7.16 7.38
CA SER A 179 4.37 6.92 6.89
C SER A 179 4.30 6.11 5.61
N PHE A 180 4.55 4.80 5.68
CA PHE A 180 4.62 3.96 4.49
C PHE A 180 3.95 2.60 4.66
N VAL A 181 3.59 1.98 3.55
CA VAL A 181 3.41 0.52 3.44
C VAL A 181 4.39 0.01 2.41
N ASN A 182 5.16 -1.03 2.77
CA ASN A 182 6.12 -1.67 1.89
C ASN A 182 5.85 -3.18 1.84
N ILE A 183 5.26 -3.64 0.75
CA ILE A 183 5.10 -5.07 0.44
C ILE A 183 6.26 -5.48 -0.43
N GLN A 184 7.16 -6.30 0.10
CA GLN A 184 8.37 -6.69 -0.59
C GLN A 184 8.09 -7.78 -1.63
N SER A 185 8.85 -7.76 -2.73
CA SER A 185 8.76 -8.80 -3.76
C SER A 185 9.04 -10.17 -3.14
N GLY A 186 8.11 -11.11 -3.36
CA GLY A 186 8.12 -12.46 -2.79
C GLY A 186 7.06 -12.68 -1.71
N ALA A 187 6.47 -11.61 -1.16
CA ALA A 187 5.28 -11.71 -0.32
C ALA A 187 4.10 -12.31 -1.11
N SER A 188 3.23 -13.03 -0.41
CA SER A 188 1.95 -13.50 -0.96
C SER A 188 0.78 -12.95 -0.14
N ILE A 189 -0.21 -12.36 -0.83
CA ILE A 189 -1.45 -11.88 -0.24
C ILE A 189 -2.61 -12.50 -1.00
N SER A 190 -3.45 -13.25 -0.30
CA SER A 190 -4.68 -13.82 -0.83
C SER A 190 -5.87 -13.36 -0.01
N SER A 191 -6.83 -12.74 -0.70
CA SER A 191 -8.09 -12.33 -0.11
C SER A 191 -9.26 -12.96 -0.87
N GLY A 192 -10.29 -13.34 -0.13
CA GLY A 192 -11.59 -13.75 -0.65
C GLY A 192 -12.55 -12.57 -0.87
N ALA A 193 -12.07 -11.35 -0.59
CA ALA A 193 -12.80 -10.09 -0.72
C ALA A 193 -11.87 -9.05 -1.36
N SER A 194 -11.71 -7.87 -0.74
CA SER A 194 -10.85 -6.79 -1.23
C SER A 194 -9.55 -6.65 -0.45
N ILE A 195 -8.55 -6.09 -1.11
CA ILE A 195 -7.28 -5.69 -0.53
C ILE A 195 -7.20 -4.15 -0.59
N LEU A 196 -6.96 -3.50 0.54
CA LEU A 196 -6.63 -2.08 0.60
C LEU A 196 -5.17 -1.93 1.07
N VAL A 197 -4.39 -1.15 0.33
CA VAL A 197 -3.07 -0.68 0.74
C VAL A 197 -3.08 0.84 0.66
N ALA A 198 -3.00 1.50 1.81
CA ALA A 198 -3.07 2.96 1.88
C ALA A 198 -2.02 3.55 2.81
N ALA A 199 -1.22 4.50 2.32
CA ALA A 199 -0.25 5.27 3.10
C ALA A 199 0.24 6.51 2.35
N PRO A 200 0.87 7.49 3.02
CA PRO A 200 1.58 8.56 2.33
C PRO A 200 2.64 8.06 1.33
N GLN A 201 3.25 6.89 1.57
CA GLN A 201 4.12 6.21 0.62
C GLN A 201 3.76 4.72 0.52
N VAL A 202 3.53 4.21 -0.67
CA VAL A 202 3.18 2.80 -0.90
C VAL A 202 4.18 2.17 -1.85
N ASN A 203 4.74 1.03 -1.46
CA ASN A 203 5.60 0.20 -2.30
C ASN A 203 5.02 -1.21 -2.36
N VAL A 204 4.81 -1.74 -3.57
CA VAL A 204 4.27 -3.08 -3.79
C VAL A 204 5.15 -3.85 -4.77
N GLY A 205 5.84 -4.87 -4.28
CA GLY A 205 6.61 -5.81 -5.08
C GLY A 205 5.83 -7.08 -5.36
N ILE A 206 5.72 -7.43 -6.63
CA ILE A 206 4.96 -8.56 -7.14
C ILE A 206 5.94 -9.49 -7.85
N ALA A 207 6.29 -10.61 -7.22
CA ALA A 207 7.29 -11.53 -7.76
C ALA A 207 6.76 -12.36 -8.94
N HIS A 208 5.49 -12.78 -8.87
CA HIS A 208 4.81 -13.56 -9.90
C HIS A 208 3.35 -13.09 -10.04
N PRO A 209 2.67 -13.36 -11.18
CA PRO A 209 1.28 -12.93 -11.40
C PRO A 209 0.29 -13.32 -10.30
N GLY A 210 0.54 -14.43 -9.60
CA GLY A 210 -0.29 -14.90 -8.48
C GLY A 210 0.15 -14.44 -7.09
N SER A 211 1.13 -13.53 -6.94
CA SER A 211 1.60 -13.09 -5.60
C SER A 211 0.49 -12.36 -4.84
N ILE A 212 -0.39 -11.67 -5.56
CA ILE A 212 -1.54 -10.97 -4.98
C ILE A 212 -2.79 -11.53 -5.66
N SER A 213 -3.75 -12.01 -4.87
CA SER A 213 -5.04 -12.53 -5.35
C SER A 213 -6.18 -12.01 -4.48
N TYR A 214 -7.29 -11.65 -5.13
CA TYR A 214 -8.48 -11.08 -4.50
C TYR A 214 -9.71 -11.42 -5.36
N VAL A 215 -10.90 -11.35 -4.76
CA VAL A 215 -12.17 -11.62 -5.47
C VAL A 215 -12.85 -10.34 -5.91
N ASN A 216 -12.81 -9.31 -5.07
CA ASN A 216 -13.47 -8.04 -5.33
C ASN A 216 -12.48 -7.07 -5.98
N ASN A 217 -11.82 -6.22 -5.19
CA ASN A 217 -10.95 -5.18 -5.72
C ASN A 217 -9.63 -5.07 -4.96
N PHE A 218 -8.61 -4.61 -5.68
CA PHE A 218 -7.34 -4.18 -5.12
C PHE A 218 -7.21 -2.65 -5.20
N PHE A 219 -7.23 -2.02 -4.03
CA PHE A 219 -7.10 -0.58 -3.87
C PHE A 219 -5.68 -0.25 -3.40
N VAL A 220 -4.94 0.53 -4.20
CA VAL A 220 -3.61 1.05 -3.87
C VAL A 220 -3.70 2.56 -3.84
N LEU A 221 -3.75 3.14 -2.64
CA LEU A 221 -3.96 4.57 -2.44
C LEU A 221 -2.74 5.21 -1.78
N SER A 222 -2.33 6.38 -2.26
CA SER A 222 -1.27 7.14 -1.61
C SER A 222 -1.52 8.63 -1.56
N GLY A 223 -1.55 9.18 -0.34
CA GLY A 223 -1.89 10.59 -0.13
C GLY A 223 -3.38 10.90 -0.38
N TYR A 224 -4.24 9.89 -0.22
CA TYR A 224 -5.68 10.01 -0.36
C TYR A 224 -6.36 9.82 0.99
N SER A 225 -7.46 10.53 1.21
CA SER A 225 -8.43 10.28 2.27
C SER A 225 -9.54 9.37 1.74
N PHE A 226 -10.24 8.68 2.64
CA PHE A 226 -11.43 7.91 2.31
C PHE A 226 -12.36 7.83 3.53
N THR A 227 -13.66 7.71 3.28
CA THR A 227 -14.67 7.78 4.34
C THR A 227 -14.99 6.43 4.96
N SER A 228 -14.80 5.33 4.23
CA SER A 228 -15.03 3.99 4.75
C SER A 228 -14.33 2.90 3.93
N PHE A 229 -13.78 1.92 4.63
CA PHE A 229 -13.43 0.59 4.11
C PHE A 229 -13.84 -0.48 5.12
N ASP A 230 -14.55 -1.50 4.67
CA ASP A 230 -15.11 -2.58 5.50
C ASP A 230 -14.48 -3.96 5.26
N GLY A 231 -13.45 -4.03 4.40
CA GLY A 231 -12.85 -5.29 3.91
C GLY A 231 -13.34 -5.71 2.53
N THR A 232 -14.43 -5.11 2.04
CA THR A 232 -15.04 -5.43 0.75
C THR A 232 -15.13 -4.21 -0.17
N ALA A 233 -15.59 -3.07 0.33
CA ALA A 233 -15.84 -1.87 -0.47
C ALA A 233 -15.10 -0.66 0.11
N LEU A 234 -14.61 0.19 -0.78
CA LEU A 234 -13.94 1.45 -0.45
C LEU A 234 -14.79 2.62 -0.94
N LEU A 235 -15.07 3.57 -0.06
CA LEU A 235 -15.94 4.71 -0.34
C LEU A 235 -15.24 6.05 -0.08
N GLY A 236 -15.59 7.04 -0.89
CA GLY A 236 -15.24 8.45 -0.66
C GLY A 236 -13.76 8.76 -0.82
N GLN A 237 -13.07 8.08 -1.73
CA GLN A 237 -11.67 8.37 -2.07
C GLN A 237 -11.56 9.82 -2.55
N SER A 238 -10.63 10.58 -1.99
CA SER A 238 -10.32 11.94 -2.42
C SER A 238 -8.84 12.22 -2.19
N PRO A 239 -8.16 12.95 -3.10
CA PRO A 239 -6.80 13.40 -2.84
C PRO A 239 -6.76 14.31 -1.61
N ILE A 240 -5.73 14.15 -0.77
CA ILE A 240 -5.44 15.09 0.30
C ILE A 240 -4.71 16.28 -0.31
N ALA A 241 -5.24 17.49 -0.11
CA ALA A 241 -4.64 18.70 -0.63
C ALA A 241 -3.20 18.88 -0.15
N GLU A 242 -2.32 19.32 -1.05
CA GLU A 242 -0.88 19.49 -0.86
C GLU A 242 -0.10 18.22 -0.52
N SER A 243 -0.75 17.05 -0.52
CA SER A 243 -0.10 15.78 -0.29
C SER A 243 0.75 15.38 -1.50
N SER A 244 2.00 15.00 -1.25
CA SER A 244 2.94 14.47 -2.24
C SER A 244 3.05 12.95 -2.14
N GLY A 245 1.89 12.28 -2.15
CA GLY A 245 1.82 10.82 -2.10
C GLY A 245 2.69 10.16 -3.17
N SER A 246 3.15 8.94 -2.90
CA SER A 246 3.98 8.19 -3.86
C SER A 246 3.65 6.71 -3.85
N ILE A 247 3.39 6.15 -5.03
CA ILE A 247 3.21 4.71 -5.24
C ILE A 247 4.39 4.19 -6.06
N THR A 248 4.98 3.08 -5.64
CA THR A 248 5.89 2.26 -6.45
C THR A 248 5.30 0.87 -6.60
N ILE A 249 5.13 0.39 -7.82
CA ILE A 249 4.71 -0.99 -8.10
C ILE A 249 5.79 -1.64 -8.97
N SER A 250 6.38 -2.72 -8.47
CA SER A 250 7.27 -3.58 -9.26
C SER A 250 6.55 -4.88 -9.62
N GLY A 251 6.22 -5.01 -10.89
CA GLY A 251 5.62 -6.22 -11.45
C GLY A 251 6.63 -7.35 -11.63
N PRO A 252 6.13 -8.55 -11.99
CA PRO A 252 6.97 -9.70 -12.23
C PRO A 252 7.89 -9.49 -13.45
N SER A 253 9.05 -10.14 -13.43
CA SER A 253 9.99 -10.16 -14.56
C SER A 253 9.55 -11.11 -15.69
N SER A 254 8.67 -12.07 -15.37
CA SER A 254 8.08 -13.02 -16.31
C SER A 254 6.60 -13.23 -16.03
N GLY A 255 5.79 -13.34 -17.08
CA GLY A 255 4.33 -13.19 -16.97
C GLY A 255 3.93 -11.73 -16.72
N THR A 256 2.64 -11.50 -16.53
CA THR A 256 2.06 -10.17 -16.33
C THR A 256 1.16 -10.20 -15.10
N PHE A 257 1.33 -9.24 -14.20
CA PHE A 257 0.32 -8.97 -13.18
C PHE A 257 -0.69 -7.96 -13.72
N SER A 258 -1.97 -8.29 -13.61
CA SER A 258 -3.06 -7.47 -14.12
C SER A 258 -3.96 -7.03 -12.98
N PHE A 259 -4.10 -5.72 -12.84
CA PHE A 259 -5.24 -5.14 -12.16
C PHE A 259 -6.48 -5.33 -13.03
N VAL A 260 -7.61 -5.62 -12.40
CA VAL A 260 -8.89 -5.85 -13.07
C VAL A 260 -9.77 -4.59 -13.03
N ILE A 261 -10.86 -4.60 -13.80
CA ILE A 261 -11.84 -3.51 -13.78
C ILE A 261 -12.43 -3.38 -12.37
N GLY A 262 -12.43 -2.17 -11.83
CA GLY A 262 -12.89 -1.87 -10.46
C GLY A 262 -11.77 -1.74 -9.44
N ASP A 263 -10.53 -2.13 -9.78
CA ASP A 263 -9.35 -1.80 -8.99
C ASP A 263 -8.99 -0.33 -9.09
N PHE A 264 -8.19 0.16 -8.13
CA PHE A 264 -7.74 1.55 -8.09
C PHE A 264 -6.25 1.64 -7.78
N VAL A 265 -5.55 2.49 -8.51
CA VAL A 265 -4.16 2.88 -8.26
C VAL A 265 -4.08 4.40 -8.31
N GLU A 266 -4.17 5.04 -7.15
CA GLU A 266 -4.36 6.48 -7.05
C GLU A 266 -3.32 7.11 -6.11
N SER A 267 -2.54 8.05 -6.66
CA SER A 267 -1.53 8.77 -5.91
C SER A 267 -1.77 10.27 -5.96
N SER A 268 -1.70 10.97 -4.84
CA SER A 268 -1.82 12.43 -4.85
C SER A 268 -0.55 13.09 -5.44
N GLY A 269 0.53 12.33 -5.60
CA GLY A 269 1.78 12.76 -6.22
C GLY A 269 2.18 11.86 -7.38
N SER A 270 3.15 10.97 -7.18
CA SER A 270 3.77 10.22 -8.28
C SER A 270 3.51 8.72 -8.22
N ILE A 271 3.45 8.08 -9.38
CA ILE A 271 3.40 6.62 -9.52
C ILE A 271 4.65 6.18 -10.26
N THR A 272 5.39 5.21 -9.74
CA THR A 272 6.51 4.57 -10.43
C THR A 272 6.19 3.10 -10.67
N THR A 273 6.35 2.65 -11.91
CA THR A 273 6.10 1.27 -12.31
C THR A 273 7.36 0.64 -12.89
N SER A 274 7.52 -0.68 -12.71
CA SER A 274 8.56 -1.50 -13.31
C SER A 274 8.08 -2.94 -13.48
N GLY A 275 8.84 -3.78 -14.20
CA GLY A 275 8.40 -5.14 -14.53
C GLY A 275 7.21 -5.16 -15.50
N ASN A 276 6.46 -6.26 -15.54
CA ASN A 276 5.31 -6.41 -16.44
C ASN A 276 3.98 -6.20 -15.69
N LEU A 277 3.34 -5.06 -15.92
CA LEU A 277 2.12 -4.63 -15.23
C LEU A 277 1.03 -4.25 -16.22
N ILE A 278 -0.22 -4.54 -15.88
CA ILE A 278 -1.40 -3.92 -16.49
C ILE A 278 -2.15 -3.19 -15.38
N LEU A 279 -2.16 -1.85 -15.42
CA LEU A 279 -2.90 -1.02 -14.46
C LEU A 279 -4.38 -0.90 -14.85
N PRO A 280 -5.27 -0.48 -13.92
CA PRO A 280 -6.69 -0.31 -14.23
C PRO A 280 -6.94 0.64 -15.42
N GLY A 281 -6.21 1.75 -15.49
CA GLY A 281 -6.44 2.82 -16.47
C GLY A 281 -7.67 3.68 -16.14
N GLY A 282 -8.05 4.57 -17.07
CA GLY A 282 -9.20 5.47 -16.93
C GLY A 282 -9.16 6.35 -15.67
N THR A 283 -10.32 6.53 -15.04
CA THR A 283 -10.46 7.25 -13.75
C THR A 283 -9.88 6.48 -12.57
N ASN A 284 -9.50 5.22 -12.75
CA ASN A 284 -9.04 4.34 -11.69
C ASN A 284 -7.50 4.29 -11.59
N THR A 285 -6.81 5.05 -12.44
CA THR A 285 -5.37 5.28 -12.34
C THR A 285 -5.11 6.78 -12.36
N GLN A 286 -4.83 7.35 -11.19
CA GLN A 286 -4.67 8.79 -11.01
C GLN A 286 -3.33 9.12 -10.35
N TRP A 287 -2.71 10.23 -10.76
CA TRP A 287 -1.49 10.74 -10.14
C TRP A 287 -1.46 12.27 -10.20
N GLY A 288 -0.83 12.91 -9.22
CA GLY A 288 -0.58 14.36 -9.20
C GLY A 288 -1.73 15.22 -8.68
N THR A 289 -2.86 14.62 -8.33
CA THR A 289 -4.11 15.29 -7.91
C THR A 289 -4.01 16.05 -6.59
N GLY A 290 -3.04 15.72 -5.73
CA GLY A 290 -2.83 16.38 -4.44
C GLY A 290 -2.40 17.84 -4.57
N ASN A 291 -1.70 18.19 -5.65
CA ASN A 291 -1.34 19.57 -5.97
C ASN A 291 -2.11 20.02 -7.22
N SER A 292 -3.40 20.31 -7.05
CA SER A 292 -4.28 20.74 -8.15
C SER A 292 -3.82 22.03 -8.82
N SER A 293 -3.05 22.88 -8.13
CA SER A 293 -2.45 24.09 -8.70
C SER A 293 -1.27 23.80 -9.64
N ASN A 294 -0.64 22.63 -9.50
CA ASN A 294 0.51 22.21 -10.30
C ASN A 294 0.55 20.68 -10.47
N LEU A 295 -0.44 20.14 -11.19
CA LEU A 295 -0.56 18.70 -11.50
C LEU A 295 0.72 18.14 -12.13
N ALA A 296 1.47 18.95 -12.87
CA ALA A 296 2.73 18.55 -13.51
C ALA A 296 3.81 18.07 -12.52
N SER A 297 3.68 18.41 -11.22
CA SER A 297 4.56 17.92 -10.14
C SER A 297 4.39 16.43 -9.86
N GLY A 298 3.20 15.88 -10.12
CA GLY A 298 2.99 14.44 -10.09
C GLY A 298 3.49 13.81 -11.38
N VAL A 299 4.19 12.68 -11.29
CA VAL A 299 4.71 11.96 -12.47
C VAL A 299 4.35 10.49 -12.41
N LEU A 300 3.74 9.96 -13.46
CA LEU A 300 3.71 8.53 -13.73
C LEU A 300 5.01 8.17 -14.47
N THR A 301 5.86 7.39 -13.84
CA THR A 301 7.10 6.88 -14.44
C THR A 301 6.96 5.40 -14.76
N ASN A 302 7.14 5.02 -16.02
CA ASN A 302 7.23 3.63 -16.43
C ASN A 302 8.68 3.22 -16.71
N ASN A 303 9.19 2.23 -15.98
CA ASN A 303 10.51 1.63 -16.16
C ASN A 303 10.44 0.17 -16.63
N GLY A 304 9.27 -0.31 -17.08
CA GLY A 304 9.04 -1.69 -17.52
C GLY A 304 8.05 -1.80 -18.68
N THR A 305 7.28 -2.88 -18.69
CA THR A 305 6.16 -3.07 -19.62
C THR A 305 4.87 -2.71 -18.92
N LEU A 306 4.22 -1.65 -19.39
CA LEU A 306 2.99 -1.12 -18.80
C LEU A 306 1.84 -1.22 -19.78
N GLY A 307 0.79 -1.95 -19.42
CA GLY A 307 -0.50 -1.94 -20.12
C GLY A 307 -1.60 -1.32 -19.27
N PHE A 308 -2.78 -1.18 -19.86
CA PHE A 308 -3.98 -0.72 -19.18
C PHE A 308 -5.17 -1.64 -19.50
N THR A 309 -5.99 -1.95 -18.50
CA THR A 309 -7.20 -2.76 -18.66
C THR A 309 -8.30 -1.95 -19.33
N ALA A 310 -8.49 -0.69 -18.92
CA ALA A 310 -9.34 0.24 -19.65
C ALA A 310 -8.67 0.69 -20.97
N SER A 311 -9.45 0.80 -22.04
CA SER A 311 -9.01 1.22 -23.38
C SER A 311 -8.55 2.67 -23.48
N SER A 312 -8.39 3.36 -22.35
CA SER A 312 -7.91 4.72 -22.33
C SER A 312 -7.26 5.07 -20.98
N LEU A 313 -6.10 5.73 -21.05
CA LEU A 313 -5.67 6.74 -20.08
C LEU A 313 -6.32 8.08 -20.49
N THR A 314 -7.61 8.07 -20.81
CA THR A 314 -8.41 9.28 -20.63
C THR A 314 -8.62 9.32 -19.13
N GLY A 315 -7.61 9.80 -18.41
CA GLY A 315 -7.87 10.27 -17.08
C GLY A 315 -9.11 11.15 -17.15
N GLY A 316 -9.85 11.23 -16.05
CA GLY A 316 -10.46 12.52 -15.75
C GLY A 316 -9.43 13.63 -15.96
N ALA A 317 -9.86 14.88 -16.07
CA ALA A 317 -9.01 16.03 -16.38
C ALA A 317 -7.86 16.32 -15.36
N ASP A 318 -7.47 15.34 -14.54
CA ASP A 318 -6.83 15.44 -13.24
C ASP A 318 -5.62 14.48 -13.11
N THR A 319 -4.80 14.29 -14.15
CA THR A 319 -3.54 13.53 -14.04
C THR A 319 -2.31 14.41 -14.23
N GLY A 320 -1.20 14.06 -13.58
CA GLY A 320 0.09 14.76 -13.72
C GLY A 320 0.85 14.41 -15.01
N SER A 321 2.17 14.58 -15.02
CA SER A 321 3.05 14.27 -16.17
C SER A 321 3.29 12.76 -16.36
N LEU A 322 3.68 12.31 -17.55
CA LEU A 322 4.08 10.91 -17.81
C LEU A 322 5.50 10.83 -18.37
N VAL A 323 6.34 9.99 -17.77
CA VAL A 323 7.68 9.63 -18.24
C VAL A 323 7.71 8.15 -18.55
N ASN A 324 8.05 7.79 -19.79
CA ASN A 324 8.16 6.40 -20.21
C ASN A 324 9.62 6.06 -20.58
N ASN A 325 10.25 5.22 -19.75
CA ASN A 325 11.57 4.64 -19.99
C ASN A 325 11.50 3.18 -20.48
N GLY A 326 10.29 2.60 -20.55
CA GLY A 326 10.04 1.23 -20.99
C GLY A 326 9.09 1.16 -22.18
N THR A 327 8.19 0.18 -22.16
CA THR A 327 7.17 -0.04 -23.21
C THR A 327 5.77 0.19 -22.64
N ILE A 328 4.92 0.91 -23.37
CA ILE A 328 3.50 1.00 -23.09
C ILE A 328 2.73 0.17 -24.12
N LEU A 329 1.85 -0.72 -23.65
CA LEU A 329 1.04 -1.60 -24.47
C LEU A 329 -0.45 -1.25 -24.36
N ALA A 330 -1.19 -1.49 -25.43
CA ALA A 330 -2.65 -1.38 -25.46
C ALA A 330 -3.24 -2.72 -25.92
N PRO A 331 -3.29 -3.72 -25.03
CA PRO A 331 -3.60 -5.10 -25.41
C PRO A 331 -5.04 -5.31 -25.90
N GLY A 332 -5.93 -4.32 -25.78
CA GLY A 332 -7.35 -4.43 -26.14
C GLY A 332 -7.92 -3.33 -27.04
N GLY A 333 -7.11 -2.43 -27.61
CA GLY A 333 -7.62 -1.37 -28.49
C GLY A 333 -6.69 -0.17 -28.66
N ASN A 334 -7.25 0.97 -29.10
CA ASN A 334 -6.52 2.23 -29.22
C ASN A 334 -6.05 2.70 -27.84
N LEU A 335 -4.87 3.31 -27.79
CA LEU A 335 -4.36 3.95 -26.59
C LEU A 335 -4.57 5.46 -26.67
N TYR A 336 -5.40 6.00 -25.78
CA TYR A 336 -5.52 7.44 -25.57
C TYR A 336 -4.80 7.81 -24.28
N ILE A 337 -3.75 8.64 -24.37
CA ILE A 337 -3.04 9.18 -23.21
C ILE A 337 -3.34 10.67 -23.15
N SER A 338 -4.05 11.09 -22.12
CA SER A 338 -4.21 12.49 -21.74
C SER A 338 -3.51 12.73 -20.41
N VAL A 339 -2.74 13.80 -20.33
CA VAL A 339 -2.08 14.25 -19.10
C VAL A 339 -2.34 15.72 -18.88
N GLY A 340 -2.49 16.14 -17.62
CA GLY A 340 -2.53 17.55 -17.24
C GLY A 340 -1.14 18.19 -17.19
N GLY A 341 -0.08 17.37 -17.12
CA GLY A 341 1.31 17.79 -17.14
C GLY A 341 2.00 17.65 -18.50
N ALA A 342 3.31 17.37 -18.48
CA ALA A 342 4.11 17.18 -19.69
C ALA A 342 4.17 15.70 -20.13
N LEU A 343 4.30 15.50 -21.45
CA LEU A 343 4.69 14.24 -22.09
C LEU A 343 6.06 14.40 -22.75
N PRO A 344 7.18 14.25 -22.03
CA PRO A 344 8.49 14.15 -22.67
C PRO A 344 8.54 12.87 -23.51
N ILE A 345 8.29 12.98 -24.82
CA ILE A 345 8.58 11.92 -25.78
C ILE A 345 10.10 11.85 -25.89
N ILE A 346 10.72 10.90 -25.19
CA ILE A 346 12.09 10.48 -25.49
C ILE A 346 11.99 9.70 -26.79
N GLN A 347 12.56 10.22 -27.88
CA GLN A 347 12.53 9.60 -29.20
C GLN A 347 12.98 8.13 -29.15
N GLY A 348 12.02 7.21 -29.17
CA GLY A 348 12.17 5.77 -29.35
C GLY A 348 10.96 5.30 -30.15
N ARG A 349 11.19 4.56 -31.24
CA ARG A 349 10.21 4.22 -32.27
C ARG A 349 8.86 3.78 -31.67
N LEU A 350 7.80 4.50 -32.03
CA LEU A 350 6.42 4.01 -32.05
C LEU A 350 6.27 2.91 -33.11
#